data_AF-A0A315CMF0-F1
#
_entry.id   AF-A0A315CMF0-F1
#
_cell.length_a   1.000
_cell.length_b   1.000
_cell.length_c   1.000
_cell.angle_alpha   90.00
_cell.angle_beta   90.00
_cell.angle_gamma   90.00
#
_symmetry.space_group_name_H-M   'P 1'
#
loop_
_entity.id
_entity.type
_entity.pdbx_description
1 polymer ?
#
loop_
_entity_poly.entity_id
_entity_poly.type
_entity_poly.pdbx_seq_one_letter_code
_entity_poly.pdbx_strand_id
1 'polypeptide(L)'
;MINRQQGLTLIELMIVIAVIGILGALALPAYQDYTIRAKVSELLLAANGCKTAVNEAVSSSSDANVSAVLPKACDTQTSKYVSSMAVDGNGVITVVGNHVTLRGSTSASANTIALTPLQTGDTAVNGSTDGGKPIAGWRCGPSTSNGLPVKYLPASCKAS
;
A
#
# COMPACT_ATOMS: atom_id res chain seq x y z
N MET A 1 -22.99 31.03 50.45
CA MET A 1 -22.68 31.83 49.25
C MET A 1 -23.06 31.00 48.04
N ILE A 2 -24.12 31.37 47.33
CA ILE A 2 -24.59 30.62 46.15
C ILE A 2 -23.79 31.09 44.95
N ASN A 3 -22.93 30.22 44.43
CA ASN A 3 -22.22 30.43 43.17
C ASN A 3 -23.26 30.63 42.06
N ARG A 4 -23.28 31.82 41.46
CA ARG A 4 -24.08 32.07 40.25
C ARG A 4 -23.40 31.34 39.10
N GLN A 5 -23.88 30.15 38.75
CA GLN A 5 -23.48 29.50 37.51
C GLN A 5 -23.86 30.42 36.34
N GLN A 6 -22.86 31.04 35.73
CA GLN A 6 -23.02 31.75 34.46
C GLN A 6 -23.24 30.67 33.39
N GLY A 7 -24.48 30.58 32.89
CA GLY A 7 -24.80 29.69 31.77
C GLY A 7 -24.15 30.19 30.48
N LEU A 8 -23.71 29.26 29.64
CA LEU A 8 -23.19 29.55 28.30
C LEU A 8 -24.28 30.25 27.47
N THR A 9 -23.94 31.34 26.79
CA THR A 9 -24.89 32.03 25.92
C THR A 9 -25.12 31.27 24.62
N LEU A 10 -26.31 31.40 24.04
CA LEU A 10 -26.64 30.77 22.75
C LEU A 10 -25.72 31.29 21.63
N ILE A 11 -25.28 32.55 21.73
CA ILE A 11 -24.34 33.15 20.77
C ILE A 11 -22.92 32.57 20.91
N GLU A 12 -22.45 32.31 22.13
CA GLU A 12 -21.18 31.59 22.34
C GLU A 12 -21.23 30.18 21.76
N LEU A 13 -22.33 29.46 21.99
CA LEU A 13 -22.50 28.12 21.43
C LEU A 13 -22.47 28.14 19.89
N MET A 14 -23.14 29.11 19.26
CA MET A 14 -23.14 29.25 17.80
C MET A 14 -21.76 29.57 17.21
N ILE A 15 -20.98 30.43 17.87
CA ILE A 15 -19.60 30.73 17.44
C ILE A 15 -18.71 29.49 17.56
N VAL A 16 -18.84 28.73 18.65
CA VAL A 16 -18.09 27.49 18.84
C VAL A 16 -18.42 26.47 17.74
N ILE A 17 -19.70 26.30 17.40
CA ILE A 17 -20.13 25.41 16.31
C ILE A 17 -19.56 25.88 14.96
N ALA A 18 -19.56 27.19 14.69
CA ALA A 18 -19.00 27.75 13.46
C ALA A 18 -17.49 27.47 13.33
N VAL A 19 -16.72 27.66 14.40
CA VAL A 19 -15.28 27.37 14.41
C VAL A 19 -15.00 25.87 14.26
N ILE A 20 -15.75 25.00 14.97
CA ILE A 20 -15.64 23.55 14.82
C ILE A 20 -15.97 23.12 13.38
N GLY A 21 -16.97 23.75 12.75
CA GLY A 21 -17.34 23.51 11.35
C GLY A 21 -16.19 23.79 10.37
N ILE A 22 -15.51 24.94 10.52
CA ILE A 22 -14.37 25.32 9.67
C ILE A 22 -13.18 24.36 9.90
N LEU A 23 -12.83 24.10 11.16
CA LEU A 23 -11.72 23.19 11.49
C LEU A 23 -12.00 21.77 11.01
N GLY A 24 -13.25 21.29 11.15
CA GLY A 24 -13.67 19.98 10.68
C GLY A 24 -13.55 19.82 9.16
N ALA A 25 -13.90 20.84 8.39
CA ALA A 25 -13.80 20.82 6.93
C ALA A 25 -12.35 20.62 6.43
N LEU A 26 -11.35 21.15 7.16
CA LEU A 26 -9.93 21.00 6.83
C LEU A 26 -9.33 19.69 7.39
N ALA A 27 -9.73 19.31 8.60
CA ALA A 27 -9.15 18.16 9.28
C ALA A 27 -9.65 16.81 8.73
N LEU A 28 -10.91 16.72 8.31
CA LEU A 28 -11.52 15.46 7.86
C LEU A 28 -10.85 14.89 6.60
N PRO A 29 -10.58 15.66 5.52
CA PRO A 29 -9.91 15.12 4.32
C PRO A 29 -8.49 14.62 4.63
N ALA A 30 -7.73 15.34 5.45
CA ALA A 30 -6.39 14.93 5.84
C ALA A 30 -6.39 13.64 6.68
N TYR A 31 -7.35 13.50 7.61
CA TYR A 31 -7.52 12.30 8.41
C TYR A 31 -7.90 11.09 7.56
N GLN A 32 -8.79 11.27 6.58
CA GLN A 32 -9.13 10.21 5.62
C GLN A 32 -7.90 9.73 4.85
N ASP A 33 -7.09 10.65 4.32
CA ASP A 33 -5.88 10.29 3.57
C ASP A 33 -4.85 9.54 4.45
N TYR A 34 -4.72 9.91 5.74
CA TYR A 34 -3.89 9.19 6.69
C TYR A 34 -4.41 7.77 6.98
N THR A 35 -5.71 7.61 7.22
CA THR A 35 -6.29 6.28 7.47
C THR A 35 -6.19 5.37 6.26
N ILE A 36 -6.32 5.89 5.03
CA ILE A 36 -6.16 5.11 3.80
C ILE A 36 -4.70 4.64 3.68
N ARG A 37 -3.73 5.52 3.94
CA ARG A 37 -2.31 5.13 3.95
C ARG A 37 -2.00 4.04 4.96
N ALA A 38 -2.59 4.11 6.15
CA ALA A 38 -2.44 3.06 7.16
C ALA A 38 -2.96 1.71 6.66
N LYS A 39 -4.13 1.68 5.99
CA LYS A 39 -4.66 0.46 5.38
C LYS A 39 -3.78 -0.04 4.23
N VAL A 40 -3.19 0.86 3.43
CA VAL A 40 -2.27 0.48 2.33
C VAL A 40 -1.00 -0.16 2.86
N SER A 41 -0.54 0.19 4.07
CA SER A 41 0.55 -0.55 4.72
C SER A 41 0.20 -2.02 4.96
N GLU A 42 -1.07 -2.38 5.14
CA GLU A 42 -1.47 -3.79 5.24
C GLU A 42 -1.31 -4.54 3.90
N LEU A 43 -1.48 -3.86 2.76
CA LEU A 43 -1.20 -4.46 1.44
C LEU A 43 0.29 -4.81 1.33
N LEU A 44 1.19 -3.96 1.86
CA LEU A 44 2.62 -4.28 1.91
C LEU A 44 2.94 -5.42 2.84
N LEU A 45 2.29 -5.47 4.01
CA LEU A 45 2.48 -6.56 4.96
C LEU A 45 2.04 -7.90 4.34
N ALA A 46 0.93 -7.91 3.58
CA ALA A 46 0.50 -9.09 2.83
C ALA A 46 1.53 -9.51 1.77
N ALA A 47 2.19 -8.56 1.12
CA ALA A 47 3.23 -8.83 0.12
C ALA A 47 4.52 -9.41 0.71
N ASN A 48 4.82 -9.19 2.00
CA ASN A 48 6.07 -9.63 2.62
C ASN A 48 6.25 -11.17 2.60
N GLY A 49 5.14 -11.93 2.67
CA GLY A 49 5.20 -13.39 2.52
C GLY A 49 5.72 -13.79 1.14
N CYS A 50 5.13 -13.21 0.09
CA CYS A 50 5.59 -13.45 -1.28
C CYS A 50 6.98 -12.92 -1.56
N LYS A 51 7.37 -11.81 -0.92
CA LYS A 51 8.72 -11.24 -1.02
C LYS A 51 9.78 -12.25 -0.61
N THR A 52 9.56 -12.94 0.52
CA THR A 52 10.45 -14.00 0.99
C THR A 52 10.45 -15.20 0.05
N ALA A 53 9.28 -15.63 -0.41
CA ALA A 53 9.16 -16.79 -1.29
C ALA A 53 9.79 -16.56 -2.68
N VAL A 54 9.63 -15.36 -3.26
CA VAL A 54 10.32 -14.95 -4.48
C VAL A 54 11.83 -14.92 -4.25
N ASN A 55 12.29 -14.36 -3.13
CA ASN A 55 13.72 -14.34 -2.82
C ASN A 55 14.32 -15.75 -2.70
N GLU A 56 13.60 -16.67 -2.08
CA GLU A 56 14.00 -18.07 -2.02
C GLU A 56 13.99 -18.71 -3.41
N ALA A 57 12.92 -18.56 -4.18
CA ALA A 57 12.78 -19.15 -5.50
C ALA A 57 13.88 -18.69 -6.48
N VAL A 58 14.25 -17.41 -6.44
CA VAL A 58 15.37 -16.90 -7.25
C VAL A 58 16.70 -17.42 -6.72
N SER A 59 16.97 -17.31 -5.41
CA SER A 59 18.30 -17.60 -4.84
C SER A 59 18.63 -19.09 -4.75
N SER A 60 17.63 -19.97 -4.64
CA SER A 60 17.81 -21.42 -4.52
C SER A 60 17.82 -22.15 -5.87
N SER A 61 17.44 -21.47 -6.96
CA SER A 61 17.39 -22.06 -8.29
C SER A 61 18.79 -22.32 -8.84
N SER A 62 19.01 -23.53 -9.37
CA SER A 62 20.16 -23.89 -10.19
C SER A 62 20.05 -23.42 -11.65
N ASP A 63 18.81 -23.16 -12.11
CA ASP A 63 18.53 -22.65 -13.45
C ASP A 63 18.51 -21.13 -13.46
N ALA A 64 19.05 -20.53 -14.53
CA ALA A 64 18.99 -19.09 -14.76
C ALA A 64 17.55 -18.62 -15.05
N ASN A 65 16.70 -19.49 -15.59
CA ASN A 65 15.30 -19.19 -15.90
C ASN A 65 14.35 -19.74 -14.83
N VAL A 66 13.88 -18.84 -13.98
CA VAL A 66 12.88 -19.05 -12.92
C VAL A 66 11.51 -18.46 -13.28
N SER A 67 11.32 -17.95 -14.49
CA SER A 67 10.09 -17.22 -14.89
C SER A 67 8.81 -18.05 -14.78
N ALA A 68 8.90 -19.38 -14.90
CA ALA A 68 7.75 -20.28 -14.76
C ALA A 68 7.49 -20.68 -13.29
N VAL A 69 8.48 -20.51 -12.41
CA VAL A 69 8.40 -20.85 -10.98
C VAL A 69 7.90 -19.65 -10.18
N LEU A 70 8.38 -18.45 -10.51
CA LEU A 70 8.05 -17.21 -9.80
C LEU A 70 6.54 -16.93 -9.63
N PRO A 71 5.68 -17.11 -10.67
CA PRO A 71 4.24 -16.92 -10.51
C PRO A 71 3.57 -17.90 -9.54
N LYS A 72 4.24 -19.02 -9.23
CA LYS A 72 3.78 -20.05 -8.30
C LYS A 72 4.50 -20.01 -6.95
N ALA A 73 5.44 -19.08 -6.77
CA ALA A 73 6.23 -18.99 -5.55
C ALA A 73 5.39 -18.59 -4.33
N CYS A 74 4.24 -17.95 -4.56
CA CYS A 74 3.38 -17.47 -3.49
C CYS A 74 1.91 -17.61 -3.84
N ASP A 75 1.12 -18.05 -2.87
CA ASP A 75 -0.33 -18.07 -2.99
C ASP A 75 -0.94 -16.68 -2.82
N THR A 76 -2.08 -16.48 -3.46
CA THR A 76 -2.85 -15.25 -3.30
C THR A 76 -3.39 -15.15 -1.86
N GLN A 77 -2.87 -14.17 -1.11
CA GLN A 77 -3.42 -13.81 0.19
C GLN A 77 -4.56 -12.80 0.02
N THR A 78 -5.72 -13.08 0.61
CA THR A 78 -6.86 -12.16 0.63
C THR A 78 -7.12 -11.69 2.05
N SER A 79 -7.54 -10.44 2.20
CA SER A 79 -7.85 -9.85 3.49
C SER A 79 -8.96 -8.81 3.35
N LYS A 80 -9.34 -8.16 4.45
CA LYS A 80 -10.31 -7.07 4.43
C LYS A 80 -9.93 -5.95 3.45
N TYR A 81 -8.64 -5.67 3.26
CA TYR A 81 -8.15 -4.61 2.37
C TYR A 81 -7.41 -5.14 1.13
N VAL A 82 -7.14 -6.44 1.04
CA VAL A 82 -6.50 -7.08 -0.11
C VAL A 82 -7.51 -7.94 -0.85
N SER A 83 -7.82 -7.58 -2.09
CA SER A 83 -8.71 -8.33 -2.97
C SER A 83 -8.01 -9.50 -3.63
N SER A 84 -6.79 -9.29 -4.12
CA SER A 84 -5.96 -10.34 -4.73
C SER A 84 -4.50 -9.93 -4.76
N MET A 85 -3.65 -10.90 -5.10
CA MET A 85 -2.21 -10.74 -5.23
C MET A 85 -1.70 -11.75 -6.25
N ALA A 86 -0.75 -11.32 -7.07
CA ALA A 86 -0.12 -12.16 -8.08
C ALA A 86 1.37 -11.81 -8.20
N VAL A 87 2.17 -12.80 -8.61
CA VAL A 87 3.58 -12.62 -8.94
C VAL A 87 3.75 -12.88 -10.44
N ASP A 88 4.50 -12.03 -11.13
CA ASP A 88 4.80 -12.23 -12.55
C ASP A 88 6.07 -13.09 -12.78
N GLY A 89 6.38 -13.35 -14.05
CA GLY A 89 7.58 -14.11 -14.42
C GLY A 89 8.90 -13.41 -14.10
N ASN A 90 8.89 -12.15 -13.70
CA ASN A 90 10.07 -11.39 -13.25
C ASN A 90 10.11 -11.25 -11.71
N GLY A 91 9.14 -11.83 -11.00
CA GLY A 91 9.05 -11.76 -9.55
C GLY A 91 8.41 -10.47 -9.05
N VAL A 92 7.81 -9.65 -9.93
CA VAL A 92 7.06 -8.45 -9.52
C VAL A 92 5.78 -8.90 -8.85
N ILE A 93 5.62 -8.50 -7.58
CA ILE A 93 4.45 -8.81 -6.78
C ILE A 93 3.46 -7.66 -6.96
N THR A 94 2.30 -7.94 -7.56
CA THR A 94 1.20 -6.99 -7.67
C THR A 94 0.15 -7.32 -6.62
N VAL A 95 -0.16 -6.36 -5.74
CA VAL A 95 -1.22 -6.48 -4.74
C VAL A 95 -2.38 -5.58 -5.14
N VAL A 96 -3.55 -6.16 -5.26
CA VAL A 96 -4.80 -5.46 -5.57
C VAL A 96 -5.54 -5.20 -4.28
N GLY A 97 -5.66 -3.93 -3.92
CA GLY A 97 -6.44 -3.50 -2.76
C GLY A 97 -7.94 -3.54 -3.01
N ASN A 98 -8.73 -3.79 -1.97
CA ASN A 98 -10.17 -3.69 -2.02
C ASN A 98 -10.59 -2.21 -1.93
N HIS A 99 -10.93 -1.60 -3.07
CA HIS A 99 -11.29 -0.18 -3.15
C HIS A 99 -12.52 0.19 -2.31
N VAL A 100 -13.43 -0.76 -2.05
CA VAL A 100 -14.64 -0.54 -1.23
C VAL A 100 -14.28 -0.34 0.24
N THR A 101 -13.30 -1.10 0.76
CA THR A 101 -12.89 -1.05 2.17
C THR A 101 -11.76 -0.04 2.42
N LEU A 102 -10.93 0.23 1.41
CA LEU A 102 -9.94 1.31 1.43
C LEU A 102 -10.62 2.68 1.55
N ARG A 103 -11.67 2.94 0.74
CA ARG A 103 -12.44 4.19 0.67
C ARG A 103 -11.60 5.39 0.21
N GLY A 104 -12.22 6.57 0.14
CA GLY A 104 -11.61 7.80 -0.36
C GLY A 104 -11.59 7.81 -1.89
N SER A 105 -10.49 8.26 -2.49
CA SER A 105 -10.33 8.34 -3.95
C SER A 105 -9.82 7.05 -4.59
N THR A 106 -9.89 5.90 -3.90
CA THR A 106 -9.55 4.59 -4.47
C THR A 106 -10.70 4.05 -5.31
N SER A 107 -10.40 3.48 -6.47
CA SER A 107 -11.37 2.92 -7.42
C SER A 107 -10.89 1.54 -7.90
N ALA A 108 -11.72 0.81 -8.62
CA ALA A 108 -11.31 -0.39 -9.36
C ALA A 108 -10.14 -0.12 -10.33
N SER A 109 -9.93 1.14 -10.72
CA SER A 109 -8.81 1.61 -11.55
C SER A 109 -7.70 2.31 -10.77
N ALA A 110 -7.73 2.30 -9.43
CA ALA A 110 -6.83 3.07 -8.57
C ALA A 110 -6.69 2.40 -7.19
N ASN A 111 -6.19 1.17 -7.17
CA ASN A 111 -6.17 0.31 -5.98
C ASN A 111 -4.99 -0.67 -5.94
N THR A 112 -4.05 -0.62 -6.89
CA THR A 112 -2.97 -1.62 -6.97
C THR A 112 -1.61 -1.05 -6.59
N ILE A 113 -0.80 -1.85 -5.92
CA ILE A 113 0.61 -1.56 -5.64
C ILE A 113 1.47 -2.67 -6.24
N ALA A 114 2.69 -2.33 -6.62
CA ALA A 114 3.67 -3.28 -7.14
C ALA A 114 4.95 -3.25 -6.32
N LEU A 115 5.48 -4.42 -6.01
CA LEU A 115 6.80 -4.61 -5.42
C LEU A 115 7.69 -5.30 -6.45
N THR A 116 8.72 -4.58 -6.90
CA THR A 116 9.67 -5.04 -7.91
C THR A 116 10.95 -5.49 -7.22
N PRO A 117 11.39 -6.75 -7.41
CA PRO A 117 12.68 -7.21 -6.91
C PRO A 117 13.83 -6.56 -7.69
N LEU A 118 14.88 -6.19 -6.97
CA LEU A 118 16.09 -5.57 -7.52
C LEU A 118 17.29 -6.49 -7.36
N GLN A 119 18.03 -6.68 -8.44
CA GLN A 119 19.22 -7.51 -8.43
C GLN A 119 20.45 -6.75 -7.94
N THR A 120 20.69 -5.54 -8.46
CA THR A 120 21.82 -4.67 -8.06
C THR A 120 21.47 -3.22 -8.39
N GLY A 121 21.62 -2.33 -7.41
CA GLY A 121 21.18 -0.94 -7.56
C GLY A 121 19.69 -0.88 -7.95
N ASP A 122 19.37 -0.13 -8.99
CA ASP A 122 18.00 0.02 -9.52
C ASP A 122 17.62 -0.99 -10.61
N THR A 123 18.48 -1.98 -10.88
CA THR A 123 18.22 -2.99 -11.91
C THR A 123 17.22 -4.02 -11.40
N ALA A 124 16.05 -4.09 -12.04
CA ALA A 124 15.04 -5.09 -11.73
C ALA A 124 15.54 -6.50 -12.08
N VAL A 125 15.11 -7.49 -11.31
CA VAL A 125 15.37 -8.91 -11.61
C VAL A 125 14.67 -9.29 -12.91
N ASN A 126 15.37 -10.05 -13.76
CA ASN A 126 14.80 -10.72 -14.91
C ASN A 126 14.70 -12.22 -14.61
N GLY A 127 13.48 -12.72 -14.47
CA GLY A 127 13.26 -14.12 -14.10
C GLY A 127 13.75 -15.12 -15.16
N SER A 128 14.05 -14.69 -16.38
CA SER A 128 14.61 -15.57 -17.41
C SER A 128 16.12 -15.78 -17.31
N THR A 129 16.84 -14.89 -16.61
CA THR A 129 18.31 -14.87 -16.62
C THR A 129 18.96 -14.80 -15.25
N ASP A 130 18.19 -14.51 -14.20
CA ASP A 130 18.73 -14.17 -12.88
C ASP A 130 18.47 -15.20 -11.80
N GLY A 131 17.95 -16.37 -12.17
CA GLY A 131 17.91 -17.52 -11.25
C GLY A 131 19.32 -17.87 -10.75
N GLY A 132 19.41 -18.17 -9.45
CA GLY A 132 20.65 -18.43 -8.73
C GLY A 132 21.40 -17.18 -8.25
N LYS A 133 20.92 -15.96 -8.58
CA LYS A 133 21.54 -14.70 -8.14
C LYS A 133 20.76 -14.09 -6.97
N PRO A 134 21.44 -13.45 -5.99
CA PRO A 134 20.76 -12.85 -4.86
C PRO A 134 19.97 -11.60 -5.28
N ILE A 135 18.83 -11.36 -4.61
CA ILE A 135 18.07 -10.12 -4.73
C ILE A 135 18.65 -9.11 -3.73
N ALA A 136 19.18 -7.98 -4.21
CA ALA A 136 19.79 -6.95 -3.38
C ALA A 136 18.77 -6.02 -2.69
N GLY A 137 17.55 -5.90 -3.24
CA GLY A 137 16.56 -4.98 -2.70
C GLY A 137 15.19 -5.12 -3.34
N TRP A 138 14.25 -4.28 -2.89
CA TRP A 138 12.89 -4.25 -3.42
C TRP A 138 12.44 -2.81 -3.55
N ARG A 139 11.91 -2.46 -4.73
CA ARG A 139 11.25 -1.18 -4.96
C ARG A 139 9.76 -1.37 -4.83
N CYS A 140 9.12 -0.46 -4.10
CA CYS A 140 7.67 -0.44 -4.00
C CYS A 140 7.14 0.81 -4.67
N GLY A 141 6.04 0.69 -5.40
CA GLY A 141 5.42 1.81 -6.08
C GLY A 141 3.97 1.52 -6.50
N PRO A 142 3.33 2.48 -7.18
CA PRO A 142 2.08 2.20 -7.87
C PRO A 142 2.32 1.14 -8.95
N SER A 143 1.36 0.22 -9.13
CA SER A 143 1.43 -0.70 -10.27
C SER A 143 1.27 0.06 -11.59
N THR A 144 1.81 -0.50 -12.67
CA THR A 144 1.66 0.01 -14.04
C THR A 144 0.20 0.01 -14.50
N SER A 145 -0.61 -0.90 -13.96
CA SER A 145 -2.05 -1.00 -14.22
C SER A 145 -2.84 -0.71 -12.95
N ASN A 146 -3.76 0.26 -13.03
CA ASN A 146 -4.66 0.66 -11.93
C ASN A 146 -3.94 1.15 -10.65
N GLY A 147 -2.76 1.73 -10.83
CA GLY A 147 -1.86 2.14 -9.75
C GLY A 147 -2.54 3.02 -8.70
N LEU A 148 -2.30 2.72 -7.44
CA LEU A 148 -2.80 3.50 -6.32
C LEU A 148 -2.24 4.93 -6.36
N PRO A 149 -3.05 5.97 -6.10
CA PRO A 149 -2.57 7.34 -6.05
C PRO A 149 -1.41 7.52 -5.06
N VAL A 150 -0.35 8.22 -5.49
CA VAL A 150 0.88 8.39 -4.70
C VAL A 150 0.67 9.03 -3.32
N LYS A 151 -0.42 9.77 -3.13
CA LYS A 151 -0.80 10.33 -1.82
C LYS A 151 -1.15 9.25 -0.78
N TYR A 152 -1.64 8.11 -1.23
CA TYR A 152 -2.05 6.98 -0.38
C TYR A 152 -0.94 5.95 -0.16
N LEU A 153 0.13 6.01 -0.94
CA LEU A 153 1.29 5.17 -0.71
C LEU A 153 1.96 5.52 0.64
N PRO A 154 2.49 4.54 1.38
CA PRO A 154 3.36 4.79 2.50
C PRO A 154 4.70 5.35 2.02
N ALA A 155 5.47 5.97 2.92
CA ALA A 155 6.72 6.64 2.56
C ALA A 155 7.72 5.72 1.85
N SER A 156 7.77 4.44 2.24
CA SER A 156 8.59 3.40 1.64
C SER A 156 8.27 3.08 0.18
N CYS A 157 7.11 3.51 -0.33
CA CYS A 157 6.67 3.26 -1.71
C CYS A 157 6.55 4.55 -2.54
N LYS A 158 6.99 5.69 -2.02
CA LYS A 158 6.91 6.99 -2.72
C LYS A 158 8.23 7.41 -3.37
N ALA A 159 9.35 6.94 -2.85
CA ALA A 159 10.69 7.44 -3.14
C ALA A 159 11.57 6.42 -3.87
N SER A 160 10.95 5.41 -4.50
CA SER A 160 11.63 4.26 -5.07
C SER A 160 11.46 4.23 -6.57
#